data_AF-A0A9P7VVL8-F1
#
_entry.id   AF-A0A9P7VVL8-F1
#
_cell.length_a   1.000
_cell.length_b   1.000
_cell.length_c   1.000
_cell.angle_alpha   90.00
_cell.angle_beta   90.00
_cell.angle_gamma   90.00
#
_symmetry.space_group_name_H-M   'P 1'
#
loop_
_entity.id
_entity.type
_entity.pdbx_description
1 polymer ?
#
loop_
_entity_poly.entity_id
_entity_poly.type
_entity_poly.pdbx_seq_one_letter_code
_entity_poly.pdbx_strand_id
1 'polypeptide(L)' 'MKGPRFPPELCDRFIDFLHDDRKALKECSLVCRAWIPASRFHLFERSDVTVI' A
#
# COMPACT_ATOMS: atom_id res chain seq x y z
N MET A 1 14.16 6.24 -18.29
CA MET A 1 13.32 7.43 -18.02
C MET A 1 13.04 7.51 -16.53
N LYS A 2 13.37 8.60 -15.85
CA LYS A 2 12.94 8.80 -14.45
C LYS A 2 11.58 9.49 -14.49
N GLY A 3 10.52 8.76 -14.16
CA GLY A 3 9.19 9.35 -14.00
C GLY A 3 9.17 10.40 -12.88
N PRO A 4 8.10 11.21 -12.80
CA PRO A 4 7.93 12.15 -11.69
C PRO A 4 8.05 11.41 -10.36
N ARG A 5 8.94 11.90 -9.48
CA ARG A 5 9.09 11.38 -8.12
C ARG A 5 8.22 12.21 -7.22
N PHE A 6 7.10 11.64 -6.80
CA PHE A 6 6.32 12.21 -5.71
C PHE A 6 7.12 12.11 -4.40
N PRO A 7 6.99 13.08 -3.49
CA PRO A 7 7.42 12.94 -2.12
C PRO A 7 6.87 11.64 -1.48
N PRO A 8 7.66 10.94 -0.65
CA PRO A 8 7.20 9.73 0.04
C PRO A 8 5.92 9.95 0.84
N GLU A 9 5.76 11.11 1.46
CA GLU A 9 4.60 11.46 2.31
C GLU A 9 3.29 11.49 1.50
N LEU A 10 3.36 11.87 0.22
CA LEU A 10 2.20 11.80 -0.66
C LEU A 10 1.87 10.34 -1.03
N CYS A 11 2.89 9.53 -1.29
CA CYS A 11 2.69 8.10 -1.56
C CYS A 11 2.02 7.42 -0.37
N ASP A 12 2.52 7.66 0.84
CA ASP A 12 1.96 7.10 2.07
C ASP A 12 0.51 7.54 2.25
N ARG A 13 0.21 8.83 2.03
CA ARG A 13 -1.17 9.34 2.12
C ARG A 13 -2.11 8.71 1.09
N PHE A 14 -1.65 8.41 -0.14
CA PHE A 14 -2.47 7.69 -1.11
C PHE A 14 -2.80 6.27 -0.64
N ILE A 15 -1.81 5.57 -0.08
CA ILE A 15 -1.98 4.22 0.42
C ILE A 15 -2.85 4.20 1.69
N ASP A 16 -2.74 5.20 2.55
CA ASP A 16 -3.58 5.34 3.75
C ASP A 16 -5.06 5.45 3.39
N PHE A 17 -5.43 6.09 2.28
CA PHE A 17 -6.83 6.11 1.83
C PHE A 17 -7.36 4.73 1.38
N LEU A 18 -6.48 3.77 1.14
CA LEU A 18 -6.82 2.41 0.70
C LEU A 18 -6.83 1.38 1.86
N HIS A 19 -6.75 1.82 3.13
CA HIS A 19 -6.67 0.93 4.30
C HIS A 19 -7.77 -0.15 4.37
N ASP A 20 -8.97 0.13 3.85
CA ASP A 20 -10.08 -0.83 3.82
C ASP A 20 -10.10 -1.75 2.57
N ASP A 21 -9.34 -1.43 1.52
CA ASP A 21 -9.33 -2.19 0.26
C ASP A 21 -8.06 -3.05 0.12
N ARG A 22 -8.14 -4.28 0.61
CA ARG A 22 -7.03 -5.26 0.52
C ARG A 22 -6.64 -5.58 -0.93
N LYS A 23 -7.56 -5.53 -1.89
CA LYS A 23 -7.26 -5.83 -3.29
C LYS A 23 -6.42 -4.69 -3.87
N ALA A 24 -6.86 -3.45 -3.65
CA ALA A 24 -6.12 -2.27 -4.07
C ALA A 24 -4.73 -2.19 -3.41
N LEU A 25 -4.61 -2.50 -2.11
CA LEU A 25 -3.32 -2.53 -1.42
C LEU A 25 -2.36 -3.58 -1.99
N LYS A 26 -2.87 -4.77 -2.37
CA LYS A 26 -2.06 -5.78 -3.07
C LYS A 26 -1.55 -5.27 -4.41
N GLU A 27 -2.42 -4.66 -5.22
CA GLU A 27 -2.04 -4.09 -6.51
C GLU A 27 -1.01 -2.95 -6.34
N CYS A 28 -1.19 -2.08 -5.35
CA CYS A 28 -0.26 -1.00 -5.01
C CYS A 28 1.14 -1.51 -4.66
N SER A 29 1.24 -2.64 -3.96
CA SER A 29 2.52 -3.26 -3.62
C SER A 29 3.33 -3.73 -4.84
N LEU A 30 2.69 -3.87 -6.01
CA LEU A 30 3.31 -4.30 -7.27
C LEU A 30 3.69 -3.13 -8.19
N VAL A 31 3.21 -1.91 -7.92
CA VAL A 31 3.47 -0.73 -8.75
C VAL A 31 4.94 -0.31 -8.67
N CYS A 32 5.46 -0.13 -7.45
CA CYS A 32 6.85 0.25 -7.24
C CYS A 32 7.35 -0.06 -5.83
N ARG A 33 8.68 -0.08 -5.67
CA ARG A 33 9.34 -0.36 -4.38
C ARG A 33 9.02 0.66 -3.28
N ALA A 34 8.70 1.90 -3.65
CA ALA A 34 8.38 2.96 -2.70
C ALA A 34 7.02 2.73 -2.00
N TRP A 35 6.08 2.03 -2.65
CA TRP A 35 4.74 1.78 -2.09
C TRP A 35 4.67 0.52 -1.23
N ILE A 36 5.73 -0.31 -1.26
CA ILE A 36 5.79 -1.57 -0.52
C ILE A 36 5.64 -1.38 1.01
N PRO A 37 6.36 -0.44 1.67
CA PRO A 37 6.28 -0.29 3.11
C PRO A 37 4.86 0.06 3.59
N ALA A 38 4.25 1.09 3.00
CA ALA A 38 2.89 1.51 3.34
C ALA A 38 1.85 0.44 2.99
N SER A 39 1.93 -0.17 1.79
CA SER A 39 0.93 -1.18 1.38
C SER A 39 0.99 -2.41 2.28
N ARG A 40 2.20 -2.84 2.66
CA ARG A 40 2.38 -3.97 3.59
C ARG A 40 1.91 -3.62 4.99
N PHE A 41 2.18 -2.41 5.47
CA PHE A 41 1.69 -1.95 6.77
C PHE A 41 0.19 -2.19 6.89
N HIS A 42 -0.62 -1.67 5.96
CA HIS A 42 -2.08 -1.85 5.96
C HIS A 42 -2.53 -3.30 5.72
N LEU A 43 -1.82 -4.07 4.86
CA LEU A 43 -2.15 -5.47 4.60
C LEU A 43 -1.93 -6.39 5.81
N PHE A 44 -0.94 -6.08 6.66
CA PHE A 44 -0.58 -6.86 7.84
C PHE A 44 -1.15 -6.30 9.15
N GLU A 45 -1.51 -5.02 9.20
CA GLU A 45 -2.21 -4.41 10.33
C GLU A 45 -3.60 -5.04 10.52
N ARG A 46 -4.32 -5.27 9.42
CA ARG A 46 -5.62 -5.95 9.44
C ARG A 46 -5.47 -7.41 9.03
N SER A 47 -4.97 -8.24 9.92
CA SER A 47 -5.01 -9.69 9.75
C SER A 47 -6.43 -10.20 10.00
N ASP A 48 -7.25 -10.25 8.95
CA ASP A 48 -8.44 -11.11 8.91
C ASP A 48 -7.95 -12.57 8.95
N VAL A 49 -7.70 -13.08 10.16
CA VAL A 49 -7.60 -14.52 10.39
C VAL A 49 -9.00 -15.07 10.22
N THR A 50 -9.35 -15.49 9.01
CA THR A 50 -10.49 -16.37 8.81
C THR A 50 -10.15 -17.70 9.48
N VAL A 51 -10.57 -17.85 10.73
CA VAL A 51 -10.54 -19.12 11.45
C VAL A 51 -11.51 -20.05 10.73
N ILE A 52 -10.98 -21.12 10.15
CA ILE A 52 -11.72 -22.26 9.59
C ILE A 52 -12.01 -23.26 10.70
#